data_AF-A0A9Q9M991-F1
#
_entry.id   AF-A0A9Q9M991-F1
#
_cell.length_a   1.000
_cell.length_b   1.000
_cell.length_c   1.000
_cell.angle_alpha   90.00
_cell.angle_beta   90.00
_cell.angle_gamma   90.00
#
_symmetry.space_group_name_H-M   'P 1'
#
loop_
_entity.id
_entity.type
_entity.pdbx_description
1 polymer ?
#
loop_
_entity_poly.entity_id
_entity_poly.type
_entity_poly.pdbx_seq_one_letter_code
_entity_poly.pdbx_strand_id
1 'polypeptide(L)'
;MSNDPKVVGDILKDKKMTASYMDYCKRRYCLNEFMFTQNKGNPESLWARYMDQKKGKEPVNITSKTYNAAKVLAEKGDFKSGDWKKIIETGKKEVVLMLNKDVMGFTGSDEYKKYVAENRMGDPKKAAKLLGITDVKKLKDVMVSIAVGDKKTGEKLWKDLMKKEKIIQDFKTIMGNLKKAGLA
;
A
#
# COMPACT_ATOMS: atom_id res chain seq x y z
N MET A 1 -9.84 11.90 10.35
CA MET A 1 -9.11 10.63 10.54
C MET A 1 -8.32 10.38 9.27
N SER A 2 -7.06 9.93 9.32
CA SER A 2 -6.36 9.63 8.08
C SER A 2 -6.96 8.37 7.45
N ASN A 3 -7.26 8.42 6.16
CA ASN A 3 -7.77 7.26 5.40
C ASN A 3 -6.62 6.34 4.97
N ASP A 4 -5.53 6.31 5.75
CA ASP A 4 -4.35 5.54 5.40
C ASP A 4 -4.53 4.10 5.86
N PRO A 5 -4.11 3.12 5.04
CA PRO A 5 -4.24 1.72 5.40
C PRO A 5 -3.38 1.41 6.63
N LYS A 6 -3.93 0.65 7.58
CA LYS A 6 -3.16 0.15 8.73
C LYS A 6 -2.78 -1.31 8.59
N VAL A 7 -3.58 -2.04 7.84
CA VAL A 7 -3.39 -3.47 7.56
C VAL A 7 -3.68 -3.75 6.09
N VAL A 8 -3.18 -4.88 5.59
CA VAL A 8 -3.44 -5.36 4.22
C VAL A 8 -4.95 -5.42 3.92
N GLY A 9 -5.76 -5.77 4.92
CA GLY A 9 -7.22 -5.77 4.79
C GLY A 9 -7.83 -4.41 4.42
N ASP A 10 -7.21 -3.29 4.79
CA ASP A 10 -7.67 -1.96 4.37
C ASP A 10 -7.32 -1.67 2.92
N ILE A 11 -6.13 -2.10 2.49
CA ILE A 11 -5.65 -1.96 1.10
C ILE A 11 -6.60 -2.66 0.12
N LEU A 12 -7.08 -3.85 0.49
CA LEU A 12 -7.96 -4.68 -0.33
C LEU A 12 -9.37 -4.08 -0.54
N LYS A 13 -9.77 -3.09 0.27
CA LYS A 13 -11.06 -2.41 0.12
C LYS A 13 -11.07 -1.44 -1.06
N ASP A 14 -9.89 -1.04 -1.55
CA ASP A 14 -9.74 -0.13 -2.69
C ASP A 14 -8.90 -0.80 -3.80
N LYS A 15 -9.52 -1.01 -4.97
CA LYS A 15 -8.86 -1.67 -6.11
C LYS A 15 -7.65 -0.90 -6.62
N LYS A 16 -7.67 0.44 -6.58
CA LYS A 16 -6.55 1.28 -7.03
C LYS A 16 -5.42 1.28 -6.01
N MET A 17 -5.75 1.30 -4.72
CA MET A 17 -4.75 1.14 -3.66
C MET A 17 -4.12 -0.26 -3.72
N THR A 18 -4.93 -1.29 -3.99
CA THR A 18 -4.45 -2.67 -4.20
C THR A 18 -3.45 -2.75 -5.35
N ALA A 19 -3.74 -2.13 -6.50
CA ALA A 19 -2.81 -2.10 -7.63
C ALA A 19 -1.48 -1.41 -7.26
N SER A 20 -1.56 -0.25 -6.58
CA SER A 20 -0.38 0.46 -6.08
C SER A 20 0.43 -0.38 -5.08
N TYR A 21 -0.24 -1.11 -4.19
CA TYR A 21 0.42 -2.01 -3.24
C TYR A 21 1.07 -3.21 -3.93
N MET A 22 0.48 -3.75 -4.99
CA MET A 22 1.11 -4.81 -5.80
C MET A 22 2.41 -4.34 -6.43
N ASP A 23 2.47 -3.10 -6.92
CA ASP A 23 3.71 -2.54 -7.48
C ASP A 23 4.78 -2.33 -6.40
N TYR A 24 4.37 -1.88 -5.20
CA TYR A 24 5.24 -1.85 -4.03
C TYR A 24 5.78 -3.24 -3.67
N CYS A 25 4.91 -4.26 -3.64
CA CYS A 25 5.29 -5.65 -3.35
C CYS A 25 6.24 -6.22 -4.41
N LYS A 26 6.07 -5.90 -5.69
CA LYS A 26 7.02 -6.28 -6.75
C LYS A 26 8.42 -5.74 -6.45
N ARG A 27 8.53 -4.45 -6.12
CA ARG A 27 9.81 -3.81 -5.79
C ARG A 27 10.43 -4.38 -4.51
N ARG A 28 9.60 -4.79 -3.55
CA ARG A 28 10.02 -5.40 -2.28
C ARG A 28 10.22 -6.92 -2.36
N TYR A 29 10.02 -7.52 -3.54
CA TYR A 29 10.10 -8.97 -3.77
C TYR A 29 9.18 -9.77 -2.84
N CYS A 30 7.99 -9.23 -2.54
CA CYS A 30 6.99 -9.89 -1.69
C CYS A 30 5.61 -10.02 -2.36
N LEU A 31 5.57 -9.99 -3.71
CA LEU A 31 4.32 -10.10 -4.46
C LEU A 31 3.68 -11.48 -4.29
N ASN A 32 4.48 -12.54 -4.28
CA ASN A 32 4.05 -13.92 -4.05
C ASN A 32 3.33 -14.06 -2.71
N GLU A 33 3.84 -13.46 -1.63
CA GLU A 33 3.15 -13.40 -0.34
C GLU A 33 1.77 -12.76 -0.48
N PHE A 34 1.71 -11.55 -1.06
CA PHE A 34 0.44 -10.85 -1.22
C PHE A 34 -0.56 -11.66 -2.06
N MET A 35 -0.12 -12.21 -3.20
CA MET A 35 -0.94 -13.03 -4.09
C MET A 35 -1.44 -14.30 -3.40
N PHE A 36 -0.62 -14.97 -2.59
CA PHE A 36 -1.01 -16.15 -1.83
C PHE A 36 -2.17 -15.85 -0.86
N THR A 37 -2.14 -14.72 -0.15
CA THR A 37 -3.23 -14.35 0.78
C THR A 37 -4.59 -14.27 0.08
N GLN A 38 -4.60 -13.77 -1.16
CA GLN A 38 -5.80 -13.57 -1.97
C GLN A 38 -6.21 -14.81 -2.78
N ASN A 39 -5.31 -15.77 -2.95
CA ASN A 39 -5.52 -16.90 -3.86
C ASN A 39 -6.61 -17.85 -3.34
N LYS A 40 -7.60 -18.18 -4.17
CA LYS A 40 -8.71 -19.10 -3.83
C LYS A 40 -8.55 -20.49 -4.47
N GLY A 41 -7.34 -20.83 -4.88
CA GLY A 41 -7.02 -22.12 -5.50
C GLY A 41 -7.25 -23.30 -4.56
N ASN A 42 -7.29 -24.49 -5.14
CA ASN A 42 -7.39 -25.75 -4.40
C ASN A 42 -6.05 -26.07 -3.68
N PRO A 43 -6.04 -27.00 -2.71
CA PRO A 43 -4.84 -27.32 -1.94
C PRO A 43 -3.63 -27.72 -2.79
N GLU A 44 -3.84 -28.51 -3.84
CA GLU A 44 -2.78 -28.94 -4.75
C GLU A 44 -2.11 -27.77 -5.46
N SER A 45 -2.91 -26.86 -6.02
CA SER A 45 -2.40 -25.66 -6.70
C SER A 45 -1.69 -24.70 -5.75
N LEU A 46 -2.18 -24.55 -4.52
CA LEU A 46 -1.57 -23.70 -3.50
C LEU A 46 -0.26 -24.31 -2.98
N TRP A 47 -0.21 -25.63 -2.83
CA TRP A 47 1.00 -26.36 -2.50
C TRP A 47 2.07 -26.17 -3.58
N ALA A 48 1.76 -26.53 -4.82
CA ALA A 48 2.70 -26.51 -5.94
C ALA A 48 3.18 -25.10 -6.31
N ARG A 49 2.41 -24.05 -5.98
CA ARG A 49 2.78 -22.67 -6.27
C ARG A 49 3.47 -21.98 -5.11
N TYR A 50 2.89 -22.03 -3.91
CA TYR A 50 3.28 -21.14 -2.80
C TYR A 50 3.81 -21.86 -1.57
N MET A 51 3.26 -23.02 -1.19
CA MET A 51 3.57 -23.60 0.13
C MET A 51 4.78 -24.53 0.10
N ASP A 52 5.06 -25.21 -1.02
CA ASP A 52 6.26 -26.04 -1.17
C ASP A 52 7.52 -25.16 -1.18
N GLN A 53 8.28 -25.15 -0.08
CA GLN A 53 9.48 -24.33 0.08
C GLN A 53 10.66 -24.79 -0.81
N LYS A 54 10.60 -25.99 -1.39
CA LYS A 54 11.68 -26.55 -2.21
C LYS A 54 11.37 -26.54 -3.70
N LYS A 55 10.12 -26.82 -4.07
CA LYS A 55 9.69 -26.96 -5.48
C LYS A 55 8.60 -25.99 -5.89
N GLY A 56 8.12 -25.15 -4.95
CA GLY A 56 7.13 -24.13 -5.23
C GLY A 56 7.63 -23.14 -6.28
N LYS A 57 6.75 -22.71 -7.19
CA LYS A 57 7.09 -21.71 -8.22
C LYS A 57 7.35 -20.33 -7.63
N GLU A 58 6.61 -19.98 -6.59
CA GLU A 58 6.60 -18.68 -5.92
C GLU A 58 6.46 -18.92 -4.40
N PRO A 59 7.44 -19.60 -3.77
CA PRO A 59 7.30 -20.05 -2.39
C PRO A 59 7.11 -18.85 -1.45
N VAL A 60 6.22 -18.98 -0.47
CA VAL A 60 5.95 -17.94 0.52
C VAL A 60 6.55 -18.29 1.86
N ASN A 61 6.93 -17.27 2.61
CA ASN A 61 7.44 -17.45 3.96
C ASN A 61 6.30 -17.90 4.91
N ILE A 62 6.36 -19.15 5.37
CA ILE A 62 5.45 -19.72 6.38
C ILE A 62 6.27 -20.43 7.45
N THR A 63 5.69 -20.65 8.63
CA THR A 63 6.41 -21.33 9.70
C THR A 63 6.68 -22.79 9.36
N SER A 64 7.76 -23.35 9.91
CA SER A 64 8.09 -24.77 9.74
C SER A 64 6.94 -25.69 10.17
N LYS A 65 6.16 -25.28 11.18
CA LYS A 65 4.97 -26.01 11.64
C LYS A 65 3.91 -26.11 10.55
N THR A 66 3.55 -24.99 9.94
CA THR A 66 2.55 -24.93 8.86
C THR A 66 3.03 -25.65 7.61
N TYR A 67 4.31 -25.46 7.24
CA TYR A 67 4.91 -26.18 6.11
C TYR A 67 4.92 -27.69 6.33
N ASN A 68 5.39 -28.18 7.47
CA ASN A 68 5.47 -29.63 7.74
C ASN A 68 4.08 -30.29 7.74
N ALA A 69 3.06 -29.61 8.26
CA ALA A 69 1.68 -30.11 8.21
C ALA A 69 1.18 -30.27 6.77
N ALA A 70 1.40 -29.26 5.91
CA ALA A 70 1.06 -29.33 4.48
C ALA A 70 1.85 -30.42 3.76
N LYS A 71 3.15 -30.50 4.04
CA LYS A 71 4.08 -31.44 3.42
C LYS A 71 3.66 -32.90 3.64
N VAL A 72 3.26 -33.26 4.86
CA VAL A 72 2.81 -34.63 5.19
C VAL A 72 1.61 -35.07 4.34
N LEU A 73 0.67 -34.15 4.07
CA LEU A 73 -0.48 -34.45 3.22
C LEU A 73 -0.10 -34.51 1.74
N ALA A 74 0.73 -33.55 1.29
CA ALA A 74 1.19 -33.48 -0.09
C ALA A 74 2.03 -34.70 -0.50
N GLU A 75 2.92 -35.20 0.37
CA GLU A 75 3.73 -36.41 0.11
C GLU A 75 2.88 -37.68 0.00
N LYS A 76 1.69 -37.69 0.61
CA LYS A 76 0.70 -38.77 0.48
C LYS A 76 -0.23 -38.59 -0.74
N GLY A 77 -0.12 -37.47 -1.45
CA GLY A 77 -1.08 -37.08 -2.49
C GLY A 77 -2.49 -36.77 -1.96
N ASP A 78 -2.66 -36.58 -0.65
CA ASP A 78 -3.96 -36.41 -0.02
C ASP A 78 -4.40 -34.95 -0.02
N PHE A 79 -4.74 -34.44 -1.21
CA PHE A 79 -5.24 -33.07 -1.39
C PHE A 79 -6.74 -32.90 -1.09
N LYS A 80 -7.43 -33.99 -0.74
CA LYS A 80 -8.87 -33.99 -0.42
C LYS A 80 -9.14 -33.97 1.09
N SER A 81 -8.12 -34.19 1.92
CA SER A 81 -8.25 -34.04 3.37
C SER A 81 -8.83 -32.68 3.77
N GLY A 82 -9.76 -32.69 4.73
CA GLY A 82 -10.34 -31.49 5.32
C GLY A 82 -9.33 -30.63 6.10
N ASP A 83 -8.19 -31.22 6.49
CA ASP A 83 -7.14 -30.52 7.24
C ASP A 83 -6.48 -29.40 6.44
N TRP A 84 -6.47 -29.51 5.10
CA TRP A 84 -5.92 -28.49 4.22
C TRP A 84 -6.53 -27.12 4.44
N LYS A 85 -7.84 -27.06 4.72
CA LYS A 85 -8.52 -25.78 4.97
C LYS A 85 -7.84 -25.02 6.12
N LYS A 86 -7.62 -25.69 7.25
CA LYS A 86 -7.00 -25.10 8.44
C LYS A 86 -5.52 -24.76 8.21
N ILE A 87 -4.79 -25.61 7.49
CA ILE A 87 -3.37 -25.40 7.15
C ILE A 87 -3.21 -24.16 6.27
N ILE A 88 -4.00 -24.03 5.20
CA ILE A 88 -3.98 -22.89 4.28
C ILE A 88 -4.39 -21.60 5.02
N GLU A 89 -5.46 -21.64 5.81
CA GLU A 89 -5.89 -20.47 6.62
C GLU A 89 -4.79 -20.01 7.58
N THR A 90 -4.10 -20.95 8.23
CA THR A 90 -2.97 -20.63 9.11
C THR A 90 -1.83 -19.99 8.33
N GLY A 91 -1.41 -20.59 7.21
CA GLY A 91 -0.33 -20.03 6.38
C GLY A 91 -0.65 -18.63 5.86
N LYS A 92 -1.90 -18.39 5.43
CA LYS A 92 -2.32 -17.05 5.01
C LYS A 92 -2.27 -16.04 6.16
N LYS A 93 -2.67 -16.42 7.37
CA LYS A 93 -2.58 -15.54 8.55
C LYS A 93 -1.13 -15.19 8.89
N GLU A 94 -0.22 -16.16 8.84
CA GLU A 94 1.22 -15.92 9.04
C GLU A 94 1.76 -14.90 8.02
N VAL A 95 1.43 -15.09 6.74
CA VAL A 95 1.84 -14.17 5.67
C VAL A 95 1.22 -12.77 5.84
N VAL A 96 -0.07 -12.67 6.14
CA VAL A 96 -0.74 -11.37 6.41
C VAL A 96 -0.09 -10.65 7.59
N LEU A 97 0.26 -11.36 8.67
CA LEU A 97 0.93 -10.76 9.82
C LEU A 97 2.29 -10.15 9.45
N MET A 98 3.03 -10.78 8.54
CA MET A 98 4.29 -10.22 8.03
C MET A 98 4.03 -9.00 7.14
N LEU A 99 3.13 -9.11 6.16
CA LEU A 99 2.79 -8.00 5.26
C LEU A 99 2.25 -6.77 6.03
N ASN A 100 1.51 -6.98 7.11
CA ASN A 100 1.02 -5.89 7.96
C ASN A 100 2.14 -5.07 8.59
N LYS A 101 3.31 -5.67 8.87
CA LYS A 101 4.48 -4.92 9.36
C LYS A 101 5.04 -3.98 8.29
N ASP A 102 4.90 -4.35 7.03
CA ASP A 102 5.38 -3.59 5.86
C ASP A 102 4.37 -2.55 5.34
N VAL A 103 3.13 -2.52 5.85
CA VAL A 103 2.13 -1.51 5.46
C VAL A 103 2.60 -0.08 5.75
N MET A 104 3.33 0.13 6.86
CA MET A 104 3.95 1.44 7.14
C MET A 104 5.03 1.80 6.12
N GLY A 105 5.77 0.82 5.62
CA GLY A 105 6.74 1.02 4.54
C GLY A 105 6.05 1.40 3.23
N PHE A 106 4.87 0.84 2.96
CA PHE A 106 4.06 1.22 1.81
C PHE A 106 3.54 2.66 1.92
N THR A 107 3.02 3.10 3.06
CA THR A 107 2.49 4.48 3.18
C THR A 107 3.57 5.55 3.04
N GLY A 108 4.84 5.23 3.31
CA GLY A 108 5.98 6.11 3.01
C GLY A 108 6.52 6.03 1.58
N SER A 109 6.02 5.10 0.76
CA SER A 109 6.56 4.78 -0.56
C SER A 109 6.09 5.73 -1.66
N ASP A 110 6.82 5.75 -2.77
CA ASP A 110 6.44 6.56 -3.94
C ASP A 110 5.21 5.99 -4.65
N GLU A 111 4.98 4.68 -4.58
CA GLU A 111 3.78 4.03 -5.08
C GLU A 111 2.52 4.55 -4.37
N TYR A 112 2.58 4.70 -3.04
CA TYR A 112 1.48 5.27 -2.26
C TYR A 112 1.30 6.77 -2.49
N LYS A 113 2.40 7.54 -2.55
CA LYS A 113 2.33 8.98 -2.89
C LYS A 113 1.68 9.19 -4.25
N LYS A 114 2.02 8.38 -5.26
CA LYS A 114 1.40 8.42 -6.58
C LYS A 114 -0.10 8.11 -6.50
N TYR A 115 -0.47 7.04 -5.78
CA TYR A 115 -1.88 6.70 -5.57
C TYR A 115 -2.65 7.87 -4.93
N VAL A 116 -2.11 8.48 -3.87
CA VAL A 116 -2.72 9.63 -3.20
C VAL A 116 -2.84 10.83 -4.13
N ALA A 117 -1.78 11.15 -4.89
CA ALA A 117 -1.78 12.24 -5.87
C ALA A 117 -2.85 12.08 -6.96
N GLU A 118 -3.13 10.84 -7.38
CA GLU A 118 -4.07 10.55 -8.47
C GLU A 118 -5.51 10.39 -7.99
N ASN A 119 -5.74 10.05 -6.71
CA ASN A 119 -7.06 9.62 -6.25
C ASN A 119 -7.60 10.35 -5.03
N ARG A 120 -6.75 11.05 -4.27
CA ARG A 120 -7.14 11.70 -3.01
C ARG A 120 -6.76 13.17 -2.94
N MET A 121 -5.83 13.61 -3.80
CA MET A 121 -5.42 15.00 -3.90
C MET A 121 -6.31 15.74 -4.90
N GLY A 122 -6.67 16.99 -4.59
CA GLY A 122 -7.32 17.87 -5.55
C GLY A 122 -6.43 18.27 -6.72
N ASP A 123 -7.02 18.90 -7.74
CA ASP A 123 -6.30 19.32 -8.95
C ASP A 123 -5.29 20.45 -8.64
N PRO A 124 -3.97 20.22 -8.79
CA PRO A 124 -2.95 21.23 -8.53
C PRO A 124 -3.04 22.46 -9.43
N LYS A 125 -3.56 22.33 -10.66
CA LYS A 125 -3.73 23.47 -11.57
C LYS A 125 -4.86 24.39 -11.09
N LYS A 126 -5.97 23.80 -10.61
CA LYS A 126 -7.06 24.58 -10.00
C LYS A 126 -6.61 25.24 -8.71
N ALA A 127 -5.86 24.52 -7.87
CA ALA A 127 -5.26 25.07 -6.66
C ALA A 127 -4.31 26.24 -6.99
N ALA A 128 -3.45 26.07 -7.99
CA ALA A 128 -2.51 27.10 -8.42
C ALA A 128 -3.24 28.37 -8.88
N LYS A 129 -4.29 28.22 -9.71
CA LYS A 129 -5.11 29.35 -10.16
C LYS A 129 -5.82 30.04 -9.00
N LEU A 130 -6.37 29.28 -8.05
CA LEU A 130 -7.05 29.83 -6.87
C LEU A 130 -6.10 30.63 -5.98
N LEU A 131 -4.85 30.17 -5.85
CA LEU A 131 -3.85 30.74 -4.97
C LEU A 131 -2.94 31.78 -5.65
N GLY A 132 -3.09 31.99 -6.96
CA GLY A 132 -2.21 32.85 -7.74
C GLY A 132 -0.78 32.30 -7.85
N ILE A 133 -0.61 30.97 -7.75
CA ILE A 133 0.69 30.31 -7.76
C ILE A 133 1.07 29.91 -9.19
N THR A 134 2.31 30.18 -9.58
CA THR A 134 2.81 29.90 -10.94
C THR A 134 3.54 28.56 -11.03
N ASP A 135 4.24 28.13 -9.97
CA ASP A 135 4.96 26.86 -9.90
C ASP A 135 4.03 25.71 -9.48
N VAL A 136 3.18 25.29 -10.42
CA VAL A 136 2.21 24.18 -10.23
C VAL A 136 2.89 22.90 -9.78
N LYS A 137 4.12 22.64 -10.23
CA LYS A 137 4.86 21.43 -9.88
C LYS A 137 5.22 21.42 -8.39
N LYS A 138 5.79 22.51 -7.87
CA LYS A 138 6.07 22.61 -6.43
C LYS A 138 4.79 22.61 -5.59
N LEU A 139 3.72 23.26 -6.06
CA LEU A 139 2.44 23.21 -5.36
C LEU A 139 1.90 21.77 -5.28
N LYS A 140 2.03 21.01 -6.37
CA LYS A 140 1.69 19.58 -6.38
C LYS A 140 2.47 18.82 -5.30
N ASP A 141 3.78 19.04 -5.18
CA ASP A 141 4.61 18.35 -4.18
C ASP A 141 4.19 18.69 -2.73
N VAL A 142 3.80 19.95 -2.48
CA VAL A 142 3.20 20.37 -1.20
C VAL A 142 1.90 19.62 -0.95
N MET A 143 0.98 19.64 -1.92
CA MET A 143 -0.34 19.00 -1.80
C MET A 143 -0.22 17.48 -1.59
N VAL A 144 0.70 16.81 -2.29
CA VAL A 144 0.98 15.37 -2.10
C VAL A 144 1.47 15.11 -0.68
N SER A 145 2.46 15.87 -0.21
CA SER A 145 3.03 15.70 1.15
C SER A 145 1.97 15.82 2.23
N ILE A 146 1.02 16.75 2.04
CA ILE A 146 -0.09 16.94 2.99
C ILE A 146 -1.11 15.81 2.90
N ALA A 147 -1.45 15.38 1.68
CA ALA A 147 -2.42 14.32 1.45
C ALA A 147 -1.93 12.97 2.00
N VAL A 148 -0.61 12.72 2.04
CA VAL A 148 0.00 11.56 2.71
C VAL A 148 0.28 11.79 4.20
N GLY A 149 -0.12 12.93 4.76
CA GLY A 149 0.03 13.24 6.19
C GLY A 149 1.44 13.70 6.62
N ASP A 150 2.39 13.85 5.70
CA ASP A 150 3.72 14.40 5.97
C ASP A 150 3.70 15.94 6.02
N LYS A 151 3.13 16.45 7.12
CA LYS A 151 2.99 17.89 7.36
C LYS A 151 4.34 18.60 7.43
N LYS A 152 5.39 17.96 7.98
CA LYS A 152 6.70 18.59 8.13
C LYS A 152 7.33 18.87 6.77
N THR A 153 7.31 17.90 5.88
CA THR A 153 7.81 18.08 4.50
C THR A 153 6.91 19.05 3.74
N GLY A 154 5.59 18.94 3.87
CA GLY A 154 4.64 19.88 3.26
C GLY A 154 4.89 21.33 3.67
N GLU A 155 5.10 21.60 4.96
CA GLU A 155 5.41 22.94 5.48
C GLU A 155 6.75 23.47 4.98
N LYS A 156 7.78 22.61 4.90
CA LYS A 156 9.09 22.99 4.36
C LYS A 156 8.97 23.39 2.89
N LEU A 157 8.35 22.53 2.07
CA LEU A 157 8.13 22.78 0.65
C LEU A 157 7.28 24.04 0.43
N TRP A 158 6.27 24.27 1.28
CA TRP A 158 5.46 25.47 1.24
C TRP A 158 6.27 26.73 1.54
N LYS A 159 7.13 26.72 2.56
CA LYS A 159 8.02 27.86 2.87
C LYS A 159 8.94 28.20 1.70
N ASP A 160 9.47 27.19 1.01
CA ASP A 160 10.32 27.41 -0.16
C ASP A 160 9.52 27.99 -1.34
N LEU A 161 8.28 27.54 -1.52
CA LEU A 161 7.35 28.07 -2.52
C LEU A 161 6.96 29.53 -2.22
N MET A 162 6.62 29.84 -0.96
CA MET A 162 6.28 31.20 -0.52
C MET A 162 7.42 32.19 -0.77
N LYS A 163 8.67 31.80 -0.45
CA LYS A 163 9.84 32.66 -0.68
C LYS A 163 10.04 32.95 -2.17
N LYS A 164 9.87 31.93 -3.02
CA LYS A 164 10.05 32.07 -4.48
C LYS A 164 8.96 32.95 -5.10
N GLU A 165 7.72 32.79 -4.66
CA GLU A 165 6.56 33.46 -5.25
C GLU A 165 6.07 34.69 -4.47
N LYS A 166 6.81 35.08 -3.41
CA LYS A 166 6.48 36.21 -2.53
C LYS A 166 5.07 36.14 -1.94
N ILE A 167 4.61 34.94 -1.62
CA ILE A 167 3.29 34.69 -1.01
C ILE A 167 3.34 35.14 0.46
N ILE A 168 2.39 35.98 0.87
CA ILE A 168 2.33 36.59 2.21
C ILE A 168 1.50 35.73 3.19
N GLN A 169 0.56 34.94 2.66
CA GLN A 169 -0.38 34.14 3.45
C GLN A 169 0.32 32.93 4.08
N ASP A 170 0.05 32.70 5.37
CA ASP A 170 0.62 31.56 6.07
C ASP A 170 0.04 30.22 5.60
N PHE A 171 0.75 29.14 5.94
CA PHE A 171 0.37 27.78 5.54
C PHE A 171 -1.03 27.39 6.02
N LYS A 172 -1.40 27.80 7.24
CA LYS A 172 -2.69 27.44 7.85
C LYS A 172 -3.86 28.04 7.07
N THR A 173 -3.74 29.29 6.66
CA THR A 173 -4.75 30.03 5.88
C THR A 173 -4.94 29.40 4.51
N ILE A 174 -3.84 29.13 3.80
CA ILE A 174 -3.90 28.50 2.48
C ILE A 174 -4.50 27.11 2.54
N MET A 175 -4.10 26.32 3.54
CA MET A 175 -4.68 24.99 3.72
C MET A 175 -6.16 25.02 4.05
N GLY A 176 -6.62 26.05 4.78
CA GLY A 176 -8.05 26.30 4.96
C GLY A 176 -8.76 26.56 3.63
N ASN A 177 -8.18 27.38 2.76
CA ASN A 177 -8.76 27.72 1.45
C ASN A 177 -8.79 26.51 0.50
N LEU A 178 -7.72 25.72 0.44
CA LEU A 178 -7.67 24.50 -0.37
C LEU A 178 -8.71 23.47 0.10
N LYS A 179 -8.86 23.27 1.41
CA LYS A 179 -9.88 22.37 1.97
C LYS A 179 -11.29 22.84 1.66
N LYS A 180 -11.58 24.14 1.83
CA LYS A 180 -12.88 24.73 1.47
C LYS A 180 -13.21 24.54 -0.01
N ALA A 181 -12.20 24.55 -0.87
CA ALA A 181 -12.35 24.32 -2.30
C ALA A 181 -12.38 22.82 -2.70
N GLY A 182 -12.29 21.90 -1.74
CA GLY A 182 -12.21 20.45 -2.03
C GLY A 182 -10.91 20.05 -2.73
N LEU A 183 -9.84 20.84 -2.55
CA LEU A 183 -8.55 20.64 -3.20
C LEU A 183 -7.48 20.03 -2.28
N ALA A 184 -7.78 19.86 -0.99
CA ALA A 184 -6.90 19.27 0.03
C ALA A 184 -7.69 18.67 1.21
#